data_AF-A0A316TW04-F1
#
_entry.id   AF-A0A316TW04-F1
#
_cell.length_a   1.000
_cell.length_b   1.000
_cell.length_c   1.000
_cell.angle_alpha   90.00
_cell.angle_beta   90.00
_cell.angle_gamma   90.00
#
_symmetry.space_group_name_H-M   'P 1'
#
loop_
_entity.id
_entity.type
_entity.pdbx_description
1 polymer ?
#
loop_
_entity_poly.entity_id
_entity_poly.type
_entity_poly.pdbx_seq_one_letter_code
_entity_poly.pdbx_strand_id
1 'polypeptide(L)'
;MSDLDRKLQKKLKTEEEKAWLKEKRGKNKNKYVIAAILFLGTLVPLYLLWFLTGILFNFYSGVAGLQSIDIAWISPLIHGAIWAAAVISVFKKRSVLDTIVQRI
;
A
#
# COMPACT_ATOMS: atom_id res chain seq x y z
N MET A 1 -30.85 14.51 -40.16
CA MET A 1 -29.88 14.14 -39.11
C MET A 1 -29.82 12.63 -39.07
N SER A 2 -28.68 12.02 -39.41
CA SER A 2 -28.60 10.57 -39.54
C SER A 2 -28.65 9.91 -38.15
N ASP A 3 -29.18 8.70 -38.06
CA ASP A 3 -29.22 7.96 -36.78
C ASP A 3 -27.80 7.67 -36.24
N LEU A 4 -26.80 7.72 -37.12
CA LEU A 4 -25.38 7.67 -36.82
C LEU A 4 -24.92 8.90 -36.02
N ASP A 5 -25.32 10.10 -36.44
CA ASP A 5 -24.98 11.37 -35.75
C ASP A 5 -25.52 11.38 -34.31
N ARG A 6 -26.74 10.85 -34.14
CA ARG A 6 -27.40 10.79 -32.83
C ARG A 6 -26.70 9.82 -31.88
N LYS A 7 -26.18 8.69 -32.40
CA LYS A 7 -25.38 7.72 -31.63
C LYS A 7 -24.01 8.28 -31.26
N LEU A 8 -23.36 8.99 -32.17
CA LEU A 8 -22.07 9.64 -31.94
C LEU A 8 -22.16 10.72 -30.85
N GLN A 9 -23.16 11.60 -30.93
CA GLN A 9 -23.38 12.61 -29.88
C GLN A 9 -23.69 12.01 -28.52
N LYS A 10 -24.46 10.92 -28.46
CA LYS A 10 -24.71 10.20 -27.20
C LYS A 10 -23.41 9.65 -26.61
N LYS A 11 -22.58 8.97 -27.40
CA LYS A 11 -21.28 8.44 -26.93
C LYS A 11 -20.34 9.54 -26.45
N LEU A 12 -20.26 10.65 -27.19
CA LEU A 12 -19.44 11.79 -26.80
C LEU A 12 -19.87 12.37 -25.45
N LYS A 13 -21.17 12.58 -25.23
CA LYS A 13 -21.69 13.04 -23.93
C LYS A 13 -21.37 12.05 -22.80
N THR A 14 -21.50 10.74 -23.05
CA THR A 14 -21.17 9.71 -22.04
C THR A 14 -19.68 9.68 -21.71
N GLU A 15 -18.80 9.88 -22.69
CA GLU A 15 -17.35 9.95 -22.49
C GLU A 15 -16.95 11.23 -21.75
N GLU A 16 -17.52 12.39 -22.10
CA GLU A 16 -17.30 13.65 -21.39
C GLU A 16 -17.77 13.59 -19.93
N GLU A 17 -18.92 12.98 -19.67
CA GLU A 17 -19.45 12.80 -18.32
C GLU A 17 -18.55 11.88 -17.47
N LYS A 18 -18.02 10.81 -18.08
CA LYS A 18 -17.03 9.93 -17.43
C LYS A 18 -15.70 10.67 -17.15
N ALA A 19 -15.25 11.51 -18.06
CA ALA A 19 -14.04 12.32 -17.90
C ALA A 19 -14.22 13.34 -16.76
N TRP A 20 -15.37 14.03 -16.72
CA TRP A 20 -15.74 14.97 -15.67
C TRP A 20 -15.88 14.30 -14.30
N LEU A 21 -16.47 13.10 -14.24
CA LEU A 21 -16.54 12.30 -13.00
C LEU A 21 -15.16 11.83 -12.53
N LYS A 22 -14.26 11.46 -13.46
CA LYS A 22 -12.85 11.16 -13.14
C LYS A 22 -12.13 12.39 -12.60
N GLU A 23 -12.34 13.56 -13.19
CA GLU A 23 -11.72 14.81 -12.76
C GLU A 23 -12.24 15.25 -11.38
N LYS A 24 -13.55 15.17 -11.12
CA LYS A 24 -14.15 15.45 -9.81
C LYS A 24 -13.74 14.44 -8.73
N ARG A 25 -13.61 13.15 -9.07
CA ARG A 25 -13.04 12.14 -8.16
C ARG A 25 -11.55 12.38 -7.88
N GLY A 26 -10.81 12.99 -8.80
CA GLY A 26 -9.42 13.42 -8.60
C GLY A 26 -9.29 14.63 -7.68
N LYS A 27 -10.20 15.61 -7.82
CA LYS A 27 -10.18 16.88 -7.05
C LYS A 27 -10.63 16.76 -5.59
N ASN A 28 -11.39 15.72 -5.21
CA ASN A 28 -11.95 15.59 -3.86
C ASN A 28 -11.34 14.45 -3.01
N LYS A 29 -10.12 14.01 -3.32
CA LYS A 29 -9.41 13.07 -2.44
C LYS A 29 -8.76 13.85 -1.30
N ASN A 30 -9.41 13.80 -0.15
CA ASN A 30 -8.89 14.34 1.10
C ASN A 30 -7.42 13.88 1.31
N LYS A 31 -6.49 14.84 1.38
CA LYS A 31 -5.04 14.58 1.46
C LYS A 31 -4.67 13.63 2.59
N TYR A 32 -5.43 13.69 3.70
CA TYR A 32 -5.25 12.81 4.86
C TYR A 32 -5.67 11.37 4.57
N VAL A 33 -6.70 11.14 3.75
CA VAL A 33 -7.14 9.79 3.36
C VAL A 33 -6.11 9.11 2.46
N ILE A 34 -5.52 9.84 1.51
CA ILE A 34 -4.44 9.30 0.68
C ILE A 34 -3.21 8.96 1.55
N ALA A 35 -2.85 9.84 2.47
CA ALA A 35 -1.76 9.60 3.41
C ALA A 35 -2.04 8.35 4.29
N ALA A 36 -3.24 8.21 4.82
CA ALA A 36 -3.63 7.05 5.62
C ALA A 36 -3.58 5.74 4.82
N ILE A 37 -4.03 5.75 3.56
CA ILE A 37 -3.96 4.58 2.69
C ILE A 37 -2.51 4.18 2.40
N LEU A 38 -1.63 5.13 2.12
CA LEU A 38 -0.21 4.85 1.88
C LEU A 38 0.49 4.35 3.15
N PHE A 39 0.18 4.98 4.29
CA PHE A 39 0.71 4.60 5.59
C PHE A 39 0.30 3.18 5.95
N LEU A 40 -1.01 2.90 6.01
CA LEU A 40 -1.55 1.58 6.39
C LEU A 40 -1.21 0.52 5.34
N GLY A 41 -1.24 0.88 4.05
CA GLY A 41 -0.85 -0.01 2.96
C GLY A 41 0.63 -0.41 3.00
N THR A 42 1.48 0.33 3.71
CA THR A 42 2.88 -0.05 3.96
C THR A 42 3.03 -0.75 5.32
N LEU A 43 2.36 -0.23 6.35
CA LEU A 43 2.45 -0.71 7.73
C LEU A 43 1.93 -2.14 7.88
N VAL A 44 0.70 -2.40 7.43
CA VAL A 44 0.01 -3.69 7.60
C VAL A 44 0.81 -4.87 7.01
N PRO A 45 1.22 -4.85 5.73
CA PRO A 45 1.98 -5.96 5.15
C PRO A 45 3.38 -6.14 5.76
N LEU A 46 4.05 -5.05 6.19
CA LEU A 46 5.34 -5.17 6.88
C LEU A 46 5.21 -5.85 8.25
N TYR A 47 4.18 -5.48 9.02
CA TYR A 47 3.88 -6.16 10.29
C TYR A 47 3.47 -7.62 10.08
N LEU A 48 2.72 -7.91 9.02
CA LEU A 48 2.35 -9.28 8.68
C LEU A 48 3.59 -10.12 8.35
N LEU A 49 4.51 -9.57 7.56
CA LEU A 49 5.79 -10.23 7.25
C LEU A 49 6.63 -10.46 8.50
N TRP A 50 6.73 -9.45 9.39
CA TRP A 50 7.44 -9.56 10.66
C TRP A 50 6.84 -10.65 11.55
N PHE A 51 5.52 -10.70 11.66
CA PHE A 51 4.82 -11.72 12.43
C PHE A 51 5.08 -13.13 11.88
N LEU A 52 4.98 -13.31 10.56
CA LEU A 52 5.25 -14.59 9.91
C LEU A 52 6.69 -15.05 10.10
N THR A 53 7.66 -14.14 9.95
CA THR A 53 9.07 -14.43 10.17
C THR A 53 9.36 -14.77 11.64
N GLY A 54 8.69 -14.12 12.59
CA GLY A 54 8.76 -14.48 14.01
C GLY A 54 8.24 -15.89 14.30
N ILE A 55 7.12 -16.30 13.69
CA ILE A 55 6.58 -17.67 13.83
C ILE A 55 7.57 -18.69 13.26
N LEU A 56 8.07 -18.45 12.04
CA LEU A 56 9.05 -19.32 11.39
C LEU A 56 10.30 -19.45 12.25
N PHE A 57 10.85 -18.34 12.73
CA PHE A 57 12.03 -18.35 13.58
C PHE A 57 11.82 -19.19 14.83
N ASN A 58 10.70 -19.00 15.56
CA ASN A 58 10.40 -19.78 16.77
C ASN A 58 10.21 -21.27 16.48
N PHE A 59 9.60 -21.61 15.35
CA PHE A 59 9.45 -23.01 14.92
C PHE A 59 10.81 -23.65 14.65
N TYR A 60 11.67 -22.98 13.87
CA TYR A 60 13.00 -23.50 13.54
C TYR A 60 13.96 -23.49 14.74
N SER A 61 13.93 -22.47 15.60
CA SER A 61 14.79 -22.40 16.78
C SER A 61 14.40 -23.44 17.82
N GLY A 62 13.10 -23.74 17.96
CA GLY A 62 12.60 -24.84 18.79
C GLY A 62 13.07 -26.21 18.29
N VAL A 63 12.99 -26.44 16.98
CA VAL A 63 13.46 -27.70 16.35
C VAL A 63 14.99 -27.83 16.40
N ALA A 64 15.72 -26.72 16.30
CA ALA A 64 17.19 -26.70 16.31
C ALA A 64 17.81 -26.69 17.72
N GLY A 65 17.01 -26.72 18.80
CA GLY A 65 17.51 -26.65 20.18
C GLY A 65 18.09 -25.29 20.58
N LEU A 66 17.79 -24.23 19.81
CA LEU A 66 18.26 -22.86 20.02
C LEU A 66 17.26 -22.02 20.82
N GLN A 67 16.48 -22.64 21.71
CA GLN A 67 15.44 -21.98 22.52
C GLN A 67 15.98 -20.89 23.46
N SER A 68 17.30 -20.82 23.65
CA SER A 68 17.98 -19.82 24.48
C SER A 68 18.31 -18.50 23.76
N ILE A 69 18.12 -18.42 22.43
CA ILE A 69 18.39 -17.19 21.69
C ILE A 69 17.17 -16.27 21.80
N ASP A 70 17.25 -15.30 22.71
CA ASP A 70 16.27 -14.23 22.81
C ASP A 70 16.59 -13.11 21.79
N ILE A 71 15.70 -12.93 20.81
CA ILE A 71 15.74 -11.84 19.83
C ILE A 71 14.72 -10.73 20.16
N ALA A 72 14.05 -10.79 21.31
CA ALA A 72 13.08 -9.77 21.72
C ALA A 72 13.71 -8.37 21.81
N TRP A 73 15.01 -8.27 22.11
CA TRP A 73 15.75 -7.01 22.15
C TRP A 73 15.79 -6.28 20.78
N ILE A 74 15.69 -7.02 19.67
CA ILE A 74 15.69 -6.44 18.32
C ILE A 74 14.29 -5.98 17.88
N SER A 75 13.25 -6.48 18.56
CA SER A 75 11.85 -6.14 18.28
C SER A 75 11.58 -4.63 18.26
N PRO A 76 12.00 -3.82 19.25
CA PRO A 76 11.79 -2.36 19.19
C PRO A 76 12.50 -1.69 18.00
N LEU A 77 13.68 -2.18 17.59
CA LEU A 77 14.38 -1.67 16.40
C LEU A 77 13.59 -1.96 15.12
N ILE A 78 13.04 -3.16 15.00
CA ILE A 78 12.24 -3.57 13.83
C ILE A 78 10.92 -2.81 13.78
N HIS A 79 10.24 -2.66 14.91
CA HIS A 79 9.05 -1.80 14.99
C HIS A 79 9.40 -0.37 14.55
N GLY A 80 10.48 0.21 15.06
CA GLY A 80 10.96 1.53 14.64
C GLY A 80 11.20 1.63 13.13
N ALA A 81 11.83 0.61 12.53
CA ALA A 81 12.09 0.56 11.10
C ALA A 81 10.79 0.47 10.27
N ILE A 82 9.82 -0.33 10.70
CA ILE A 82 8.51 -0.44 10.01
C ILE A 82 7.75 0.89 10.08
N TRP A 83 7.73 1.54 11.24
CA TRP A 83 7.12 2.86 11.40
C TRP A 83 7.80 3.91 10.52
N ALA A 84 9.14 3.94 10.50
CA ALA A 84 9.90 4.84 9.64
C ALA A 84 9.59 4.59 8.15
N ALA A 85 9.53 3.33 7.71
CA ALA A 85 9.17 2.97 6.34
C ALA A 85 7.75 3.42 5.97
N ALA A 86 6.78 3.26 6.88
CA ALA A 86 5.40 3.71 6.68
C ALA A 86 5.29 5.24 6.61
N VAL A 87 6.04 5.98 7.43
CA VAL A 87 6.12 7.45 7.34
C VAL A 87 6.77 7.89 6.02
N ILE A 88 7.87 7.24 5.62
CA ILE A 88 8.57 7.53 4.35
C ILE A 88 7.65 7.29 3.15
N SER A 89 6.80 6.27 3.18
CA SER A 89 5.84 6.00 2.08
C SER A 89 4.86 7.15 1.88
N VAL A 90 4.40 7.76 2.97
CA VAL A 90 3.52 8.93 2.96
C VAL A 90 4.23 10.14 2.38
N PHE A 91 5.46 10.41 2.82
CA PHE A 91 6.26 11.54 2.31
C PHE A 91 6.58 11.39 0.82
N LYS A 92 6.91 10.18 0.36
CA LYS A 92 7.20 9.91 -1.06
C LYS A 92 5.96 9.88 -1.95
N LYS A 93 4.74 9.89 -1.39
CA LYS A 93 3.47 9.70 -2.12
C LYS A 93 3.45 8.46 -3.04
N ARG A 94 4.31 7.48 -2.76
CA ARG A 94 4.44 6.22 -3.47
C ARG A 94 4.53 5.13 -2.42
N SER A 95 3.80 4.04 -2.62
CA SER A 95 3.91 2.87 -1.75
C SER A 95 5.35 2.33 -1.83
N VAL A 96 5.96 2.03 -0.68
CA VAL A 96 7.30 1.46 -0.63
C VAL A 96 7.30 0.04 -1.24
N LEU A 97 6.17 -0.66 -1.15
CA LEU A 97 5.95 -1.95 -1.82
C LEU A 97 6.07 -1.83 -3.35
N ASP A 98 5.49 -0.79 -3.96
CA ASP A 98 5.61 -0.56 -5.40
C ASP A 98 7.08 -0.35 -5.82
N THR A 99 7.86 0.29 -4.95
CA THR A 99 9.29 0.53 -5.21
C THR A 99 10.12 -0.74 -5.09
N ILE A 100 9.74 -1.67 -4.21
CA ILE A 100 10.40 -2.98 -4.08
C ILE A 100 10.01 -3.88 -5.25
N VAL A 101 8.72 -3.93 -5.61
CA VAL A 101 8.20 -4.75 -6.71
C VAL A 101 8.70 -4.29 -8.08
N GLN A 102 8.89 -2.99 -8.31
CA GLN A 102 9.45 -2.49 -9.58
C GLN A 102 10.96 -2.66 -9.71
N ARG A 103 11.66 -2.96 -8.61
CA ARG A 103 13.13 -3.07 -8.59
C ARG A 103 13.63 -4.52 -8.61
N ILE A 104 12.73 -5.48 -8.42
CA ILE A 104 12.93 -6.92 -8.62
C ILE A 104 12.51 -7.24 -10.06
#